data_AF-A0AAW5TS88-F1
#
_entry.id   AF-A0AAW5TS88-F1
#
_cell.length_a   1.000
_cell.length_b   1.000
_cell.length_c   1.000
_cell.angle_alpha   90.00
_cell.angle_beta   90.00
_cell.angle_gamma   90.00
#
_symmetry.space_group_name_H-M   'P 1'
#
loop_
_entity.id
_entity.type
_entity.pdbx_description
1 polymer ?
#
loop_
_entity_poly.entity_id
_entity_poly.type
_entity_poly.pdbx_seq_one_letter_code
_entity_poly.pdbx_strand_id
1 'polypeptide(L)'
;MQEFLGIYHDFYALDFVHHWTFALLVFVVFVDIMLGLLKAWATDTFKSSIARKGIVSHGTLLFIVLVVYPWISQLGFSLLADAVLLFLCLSYIASIVGNLEKLGVPIPAYIKNKLAEEIKSKDDSISELFEGKKEEK
;
A
#
# COMPACT_ATOMS: atom_id res chain seq x y z
N MET A 1 2.24 30.51 -4.90
CA MET A 1 1.61 29.89 -3.71
C MET A 1 0.09 29.82 -3.83
N GLN A 2 -0.60 30.90 -4.22
CA GLN A 2 -2.07 30.86 -4.35
C GLN A 2 -2.56 29.86 -5.42
N GLU A 3 -1.87 29.76 -6.56
CA GLU A 3 -2.19 28.75 -7.59
C GLU A 3 -1.99 27.32 -7.08
N PHE A 4 -0.93 27.07 -6.29
CA PHE A 4 -0.68 25.77 -5.68
C PHE A 4 -1.84 25.36 -4.77
N LEU A 5 -2.22 26.22 -3.82
CA LEU A 5 -3.34 25.92 -2.90
C LEU A 5 -4.69 25.84 -3.64
N GLY A 6 -4.88 26.61 -4.72
CA GLY A 6 -6.09 26.56 -5.55
C GLY A 6 -6.32 25.17 -6.15
N ILE A 7 -5.28 24.56 -6.71
CA ILE A 7 -5.36 23.20 -7.28
C ILE A 7 -5.84 22.19 -6.25
N TYR A 8 -5.30 22.21 -5.03
CA TYR A 8 -5.73 21.27 -3.99
C TYR A 8 -7.13 21.59 -3.46
N HIS A 9 -7.44 22.87 -3.30
CA HIS A 9 -8.76 23.28 -2.83
C HIS A 9 -9.84 22.84 -3.83
N ASP A 10 -9.65 23.10 -5.12
CA ASP A 10 -10.62 22.74 -6.16
C ASP A 10 -10.76 21.21 -6.27
N PHE A 11 -9.63 20.48 -6.23
CA PHE A 11 -9.62 19.03 -6.27
C PHE A 11 -10.34 18.38 -5.06
N TYR A 12 -10.11 18.87 -3.84
CA TYR A 12 -10.71 18.28 -2.63
C TYR A 12 -12.12 18.81 -2.30
N ALA A 13 -12.49 20.01 -2.76
CA ALA A 13 -13.78 20.62 -2.44
C ALA A 13 -14.91 20.22 -3.39
N LEU A 14 -14.61 19.96 -4.68
CA LEU A 14 -15.61 19.67 -5.72
C LEU A 14 -15.48 18.26 -6.32
N ASP A 15 -14.27 17.68 -6.38
CA ASP A 15 -14.00 16.44 -7.14
C ASP A 15 -13.75 15.18 -6.29
N PHE A 16 -13.80 15.26 -4.95
CA PHE A 16 -13.63 14.08 -4.09
C PHE A 16 -14.64 12.96 -4.42
N VAL A 17 -15.84 13.32 -4.87
CA VAL A 17 -16.89 12.38 -5.30
C VAL A 17 -16.64 11.84 -6.73
N HIS A 18 -15.95 12.59 -7.59
CA HIS A 18 -15.70 12.21 -8.98
C HIS A 18 -14.54 11.21 -9.11
N HIS A 19 -13.56 11.23 -8.20
CA HIS A 19 -12.43 10.29 -8.18
C HIS A 19 -12.65 9.12 -7.21
N TRP A 20 -13.65 8.28 -7.50
CA TRP A 20 -13.95 7.09 -6.70
C TRP A 20 -12.75 6.13 -6.55
N THR A 21 -11.84 6.09 -7.53
CA THR A 21 -10.60 5.31 -7.51
C THR A 21 -9.65 5.76 -6.40
N PHE A 22 -9.54 7.07 -6.18
CA PHE A 22 -8.74 7.66 -5.11
C PHE A 22 -9.33 7.32 -3.74
N ALA A 23 -10.63 7.50 -3.56
CA ALA A 23 -11.33 7.15 -2.31
C ALA A 23 -11.19 5.66 -1.99
N LEU A 24 -11.30 4.80 -3.01
CA LEU A 24 -11.11 3.36 -2.87
C LEU A 24 -9.68 3.01 -2.43
N LEU A 25 -8.66 3.63 -3.02
CA LEU A 25 -7.28 3.42 -2.61
C LEU A 25 -7.08 3.79 -1.13
N VAL A 26 -7.53 4.98 -0.71
CA VAL A 26 -7.43 5.43 0.68
C VAL A 26 -8.09 4.44 1.63
N PHE A 27 -9.29 3.97 1.28
CA PHE A 27 -10.01 2.96 2.07
C PHE A 27 -9.24 1.64 2.17
N VAL A 28 -8.73 1.11 1.06
CA VAL A 28 -7.99 -0.15 1.03
C VAL A 28 -6.71 -0.05 1.86
N VAL A 29 -5.96 1.06 1.75
CA VAL A 29 -4.75 1.26 2.58
C VAL A 29 -5.10 1.35 4.06
N PHE A 30 -6.19 2.04 4.40
CA PHE A 30 -6.66 2.12 5.79
C PHE A 30 -6.98 0.73 6.35
N VAL A 31 -7.70 -0.10 5.59
CA VAL A 31 -8.00 -1.49 5.97
C VAL A 31 -6.72 -2.31 6.13
N ASP A 32 -5.74 -2.15 5.24
CA ASP A 32 -4.47 -2.87 5.35
C ASP A 32 -3.67 -2.50 6.60
N ILE A 33 -3.61 -1.21 6.95
CA ILE A 33 -2.97 -0.74 8.18
C ILE A 33 -3.67 -1.34 9.41
N MET A 34 -5.02 -1.34 9.43
CA MET A 34 -5.79 -1.92 10.52
C MET A 34 -5.54 -3.43 10.64
N LEU A 35 -5.54 -4.17 9.53
CA LEU A 35 -5.24 -5.60 9.53
C LEU A 35 -3.80 -5.92 9.95
N GLY A 36 -2.84 -5.08 9.54
CA GLY A 36 -1.45 -5.18 9.99
C GLY A 36 -1.31 -4.99 11.50
N LEU A 37 -2.06 -4.04 12.09
CA LEU A 37 -2.13 -3.84 13.54
C LEU A 37 -2.82 -5.02 14.24
N LEU A 38 -3.97 -5.48 13.73
CA LEU A 38 -4.71 -6.62 14.28
C LEU A 38 -3.86 -7.89 14.30
N LYS A 39 -3.10 -8.14 13.23
CA LYS A 39 -2.13 -9.23 13.16
C LYS A 39 -1.04 -9.12 14.23
N ALA A 40 -0.44 -7.95 14.39
CA ALA A 40 0.59 -7.73 15.41
C ALA A 40 0.03 -7.94 16.83
N TRP A 41 -1.24 -7.56 17.06
CA TRP A 41 -1.94 -7.81 18.32
C TRP A 41 -2.27 -9.30 18.53
N ALA A 42 -2.86 -9.97 17.55
CA ALA A 42 -3.27 -11.37 17.64
C ALA A 42 -2.10 -12.36 17.74
N THR A 43 -0.90 -11.96 17.30
CA THR A 43 0.31 -12.81 17.36
C THR A 43 1.19 -12.52 18.58
N ASP A 44 0.73 -11.69 19.53
CA ASP A 44 1.50 -11.23 20.71
C ASP A 44 2.86 -10.58 20.37
N THR A 45 3.05 -10.19 19.10
CA THR A 45 4.26 -9.49 18.63
C THR A 45 4.12 -7.98 18.69
N PHE A 46 3.11 -7.47 19.40
CA PHE A 46 2.78 -6.06 19.45
C PHE A 46 3.91 -5.25 20.11
N LYS A 47 4.80 -4.70 19.28
CA LYS A 47 5.84 -3.75 19.67
C LYS A 47 5.58 -2.41 18.99
N SER A 48 5.76 -1.32 19.73
CA SER A 48 5.65 0.05 19.21
C SER A 48 6.58 0.32 18.01
N SER A 49 7.73 -0.36 17.92
CA SER A 49 8.61 -0.29 16.74
C SER A 49 7.97 -0.89 15.48
N ILE A 50 7.22 -1.98 15.61
CA ILE A 50 6.54 -2.66 14.50
C ILE A 50 5.35 -1.83 14.01
N ALA A 51 4.56 -1.28 14.95
CA ALA A 51 3.44 -0.40 14.63
C ALA A 51 3.89 0.88 13.89
N ARG A 52 4.95 1.55 14.40
CA ARG A 52 5.52 2.74 13.74
C ARG A 52 6.04 2.43 12.35
N LYS A 53 6.75 1.31 12.18
CA LYS A 53 7.27 0.90 10.87
C LYS A 53 6.13 0.67 9.87
N GLY A 54 5.06 0.00 10.28
CA GLY A 54 3.87 -0.20 9.45
C GLY A 54 3.24 1.12 9.00
N ILE A 55 2.95 2.01 9.96
CA ILE A 55 2.33 3.31 9.70
C ILE A 55 3.20 4.19 8.79
N VAL A 56 4.52 4.25 9.04
CA VAL A 56 5.42 5.07 8.22
C VAL A 56 5.54 4.53 6.81
N SER A 57 5.70 3.22 6.63
CA SER A 57 5.83 2.62 5.29
C SER A 57 4.56 2.79 4.45
N HIS A 58 3.37 2.59 5.04
CA HIS A 58 2.11 2.69 4.30
C HIS A 58 1.65 4.15 4.17
N GLY A 59 1.88 4.95 5.21
CA GLY A 59 1.55 6.38 5.25
C GLY A 59 2.39 7.22 4.30
N THR A 60 3.66 6.88 4.08
CA THR A 60 4.52 7.60 3.11
C THR A 60 4.00 7.45 1.69
N LEU A 61 3.59 6.23 1.29
CA LEU A 61 3.05 5.98 -0.04
C LEU A 61 1.71 6.72 -0.23
N LEU A 62 0.83 6.69 0.77
CA LEU A 62 -0.40 7.48 0.78
C LEU A 62 -0.14 8.98 0.62
N PHE A 63 0.85 9.50 1.35
CA PHE A 63 1.22 10.91 1.30
C PHE A 63 1.71 11.32 -0.09
N ILE A 64 2.52 10.49 -0.74
CA ILE A 64 2.98 10.73 -2.12
C ILE A 64 1.77 10.78 -3.06
N VAL A 65 0.83 9.83 -2.96
CA VAL A 65 -0.35 9.80 -3.84
C VAL A 65 -1.24 11.02 -3.62
N LEU A 66 -1.47 11.44 -2.37
CA LEU A 66 -2.22 12.65 -2.00
C LEU A 66 -1.65 13.90 -2.67
N VAL A 67 -0.33 14.04 -2.67
CA VAL A 67 0.34 15.24 -3.23
C VAL A 67 0.42 15.18 -4.74
N VAL A 68 0.70 14.01 -5.33
CA VAL A 68 1.05 13.85 -6.75
C VAL A 68 -0.18 13.68 -7.64
N TYR A 69 -1.23 13.00 -7.19
CA TYR A 69 -2.40 12.71 -8.02
C TYR A 69 -3.12 13.97 -8.55
N PRO A 70 -3.38 15.01 -7.73
CA PRO A 70 -4.02 16.25 -8.21
C PRO A 70 -3.20 16.94 -9.31
N TRP A 71 -1.87 16.87 -9.23
CA TRP A 71 -0.98 17.45 -10.25
C TRP A 71 -1.03 16.71 -11.58
N ILE A 72 -1.00 15.37 -11.55
CA ILE A 72 -1.06 14.57 -12.77
C ILE A 72 -2.41 14.73 -13.48
N SER A 73 -3.49 14.86 -12.70
CA SER A 73 -4.83 15.09 -13.24
C SER A 73 -4.93 16.43 -13.97
N GLN A 74 -4.38 17.51 -13.40
CA GLN A 74 -4.34 18.84 -14.03
C GLN A 74 -3.49 18.87 -15.32
N LEU A 75 -2.48 18.02 -15.43
CA LEU A 75 -1.65 17.88 -16.64
C LEU A 75 -2.35 17.10 -17.77
N GLY A 76 -3.60 16.65 -17.57
CA GLY A 76 -4.38 15.90 -18.56
C GLY A 76 -4.06 14.40 -18.62
N PHE A 77 -3.24 13.89 -17.69
CA PHE A 77 -2.85 12.47 -17.63
C PHE A 77 -3.69 11.66 -16.64
N SER A 78 -4.95 12.05 -16.41
CA SER A 78 -5.85 11.40 -15.44
C SER A 78 -5.98 9.88 -15.66
N LEU A 79 -6.02 9.41 -16.92
CA LEU A 79 -6.08 7.97 -17.22
C LEU A 79 -4.86 7.20 -16.72
N LEU A 80 -3.66 7.76 -16.86
CA LEU A 80 -2.42 7.15 -16.38
C LEU A 80 -2.39 7.16 -14.85
N ALA A 81 -2.81 8.27 -14.24
CA ALA A 81 -2.93 8.39 -12.79
C ALA A 81 -3.87 7.31 -12.23
N ASP A 82 -5.05 7.14 -12.83
CA ASP A 82 -6.04 6.13 -12.43
C ASP A 82 -5.49 4.70 -12.58
N ALA A 83 -4.77 4.41 -13.66
CA ALA A 83 -4.14 3.10 -13.84
C ALA A 83 -3.10 2.81 -12.74
N VAL A 84 -2.29 3.81 -12.37
CA VAL A 84 -1.33 3.69 -11.26
C VAL A 84 -2.05 3.49 -9.93
N LEU A 85 -3.13 4.24 -9.67
CA LEU A 85 -3.95 4.08 -8.46
C LEU A 85 -4.56 2.68 -8.37
N LEU A 86 -5.08 2.14 -9.47
CA LEU A 86 -5.63 0.78 -9.52
C LEU A 86 -4.54 -0.27 -9.28
N PHE A 87 -3.35 -0.09 -9.86
CA PHE A 87 -2.20 -0.96 -9.60
C PHE A 87 -1.80 -0.93 -8.11
N LEU A 88 -1.72 0.25 -7.50
CA LEU A 88 -1.47 0.39 -6.07
C LEU A 88 -2.57 -0.29 -5.25
N CYS A 89 -3.83 -0.15 -5.64
CA CYS A 89 -4.93 -0.82 -4.97
C CYS A 89 -4.77 -2.35 -5.00
N LEU A 90 -4.42 -2.92 -6.16
CA LEU A 90 -4.14 -4.36 -6.28
C LEU A 90 -2.98 -4.80 -5.38
N SER A 91 -1.93 -3.98 -5.29
CA SER A 91 -0.80 -4.24 -4.38
C SER A 91 -1.24 -4.27 -2.91
N TYR A 92 -2.11 -3.35 -2.48
CA TYR A 92 -2.62 -3.35 -1.11
C TYR A 92 -3.62 -4.47 -0.85
N ILE A 93 -4.43 -4.86 -1.83
CA ILE A 93 -5.29 -6.05 -1.70
C ILE A 93 -4.42 -7.29 -1.44
N ALA A 94 -3.29 -7.45 -2.15
CA ALA A 94 -2.35 -8.54 -1.88
C ALA A 94 -1.76 -8.49 -0.45
N SER A 95 -1.45 -7.29 0.05
CA SER A 95 -0.98 -7.09 1.44
C SER A 95 -2.04 -7.50 2.47
N ILE A 96 -3.30 -7.10 2.25
CA ILE A 96 -4.46 -7.48 3.07
C ILE A 96 -4.59 -9.00 3.14
N VAL A 97 -4.55 -9.67 1.98
CA VAL A 97 -4.64 -11.13 1.90
C VAL A 97 -3.50 -11.79 2.69
N GLY A 98 -2.27 -11.27 2.57
CA GLY A 98 -1.12 -11.78 3.35
C GLY A 98 -1.26 -11.55 4.86
N ASN A 99 -1.91 -10.47 5.29
CA ASN A 99 -2.23 -10.24 6.70
C ASN A 99 -3.34 -11.18 7.19
N LEU A 100 -4.38 -11.43 6.39
CA LEU A 100 -5.47 -12.37 6.69
C LEU A 100 -4.98 -13.82 6.77
N GLU A 101 -4.05 -14.23 5.91
CA GLU A 101 -3.45 -15.57 5.95
C GLU A 101 -2.74 -15.83 7.28
N LYS A 102 -1.96 -14.84 7.75
CA LYS A 102 -1.25 -14.91 9.03
C LYS A 102 -2.19 -14.88 10.25
N LEU A 103 -3.39 -14.34 10.09
CA LEU A 103 -4.47 -14.37 11.09
C LEU A 103 -5.25 -15.70 11.07
N GLY A 104 -4.95 -16.62 10.16
CA GLY A 104 -5.62 -17.92 10.08
C GLY A 104 -6.99 -17.88 9.41
N VAL A 105 -7.34 -16.79 8.71
CA VAL A 105 -8.58 -16.72 7.94
C VAL A 105 -8.51 -17.70 6.76
N PRO A 106 -9.51 -18.58 6.56
CA PRO A 106 -9.50 -19.55 5.47
C PRO A 106 -9.65 -18.84 4.12
N ILE A 107 -8.52 -18.65 3.42
CA ILE A 107 -8.45 -18.08 2.08
C ILE A 107 -8.60 -19.21 1.04
N PRO A 108 -9.32 -18.99 -0.08
CA PRO A 108 -9.44 -19.97 -1.16
C PRO A 108 -8.08 -20.48 -1.66
N ALA A 109 -7.95 -21.80 -1.84
CA ALA A 109 -6.67 -22.47 -2.11
C ALA A 109 -5.89 -21.92 -3.33
N TYR A 110 -6.61 -21.41 -4.34
CA TYR A 110 -5.98 -20.82 -5.53
C TYR A 110 -5.12 -19.58 -5.21
N ILE A 111 -5.59 -18.74 -4.29
CA ILE A 111 -4.88 -17.51 -3.88
C ILE A 111 -3.72 -17.89 -2.96
N LYS A 112 -3.93 -18.87 -2.08
CA LYS A 112 -2.92 -19.36 -1.13
C LYS A 112 -1.64 -19.83 -1.81
N ASN A 113 -1.76 -20.60 -2.89
CA ASN A 113 -0.59 -21.15 -3.59
C ASN A 113 0.25 -20.05 -4.26
N LYS A 114 -0.40 -19.07 -4.91
CA LYS A 114 0.30 -17.95 -5.55
C LYS A 114 0.99 -17.04 -4.53
N LEU A 115 0.34 -16.78 -3.39
CA LEU A 115 0.92 -15.90 -2.38
C LEU A 115 2.09 -16.56 -1.63
N ALA A 116 1.99 -17.86 -1.35
CA ALA A 116 3.10 -18.62 -0.76
C ALA A 116 4.34 -18.63 -1.65
N GLU A 117 4.16 -18.73 -2.97
CA GLU A 117 5.25 -18.67 -3.95
C GLU A 117 5.90 -17.27 -3.99
N GLU A 118 5.11 -16.21 -3.99
CA GLU A 118 5.58 -14.82 -3.99
C GLU A 118 6.34 -14.44 -2.70
N ILE A 119 5.85 -14.90 -1.54
CA ILE A 119 6.51 -14.67 -0.25
C ILE A 119 7.86 -15.39 -0.20
N LYS A 120 7.90 -16.64 -0.66
CA LYS A 120 9.14 -17.44 -0.71
C LYS A 120 10.16 -16.82 -1.68
N SER A 121 9.71 -16.40 -2.85
CA SER A 121 10.51 -15.68 -3.84
C SER A 121 11.18 -14.41 -3.27
N LYS A 122 10.44 -13.62 -2.48
CA LYS A 122 10.99 -12.41 -1.85
C LYS A 122 11.98 -12.70 -0.73
N ASP A 123 11.82 -13.81 -0.02
CA ASP A 123 12.76 -14.21 1.05
C ASP A 123 14.08 -14.70 0.45
N ASP A 124 13.99 -15.58 -0.56
CA ASP A 124 15.16 -16.16 -1.26
C ASP A 124 16.02 -15.07 -1.94
N SER A 125 15.38 -14.13 -2.65
CA SER A 125 16.08 -13.00 -3.29
C SER A 125 16.73 -12.03 -2.30
N ILE A 126 16.12 -11.83 -1.12
CA ILE A 126 16.69 -11.00 -0.07
C ILE A 126 17.89 -11.71 0.58
N SER A 127 17.83 -13.02 0.82
CA SER A 127 18.98 -13.78 1.33
C SER A 127 20.18 -13.74 0.37
N GLU A 128 19.95 -13.92 -0.93
CA GLU A 128 21.02 -13.85 -1.93
C GLU A 128 21.69 -12.46 -1.99
N LEU A 129 20.91 -11.38 -1.86
CA LEU A 129 21.42 -10.01 -1.78
C LEU A 129 22.27 -9.76 -0.52
N PHE A 130 21.96 -10.42 0.59
CA PHE A 130 22.73 -10.30 1.84
C PHE A 130 23.96 -11.21 1.87
N GLU A 131 23.93 -12.35 1.17
CA GLU A 131 25.07 -13.25 1.02
C GLU A 131 26.08 -12.72 0.01
N GLY A 132 25.65 -12.22 -1.15
CA GLY A 132 26.55 -11.58 -2.12
C GLY A 132 27.28 -10.35 -1.57
N LYS A 133 26.66 -9.63 -0.62
CA LYS A 133 27.27 -8.48 0.05
C LYS A 133 28.26 -8.85 1.19
N LYS A 134 28.27 -10.11 1.63
CA LYS A 134 29.26 -10.64 2.58
C LYS A 134 30.49 -11.20 1.86
N GLU A 135 30.35 -11.66 0.62
CA GLU A 135 31.47 -12.20 -0.16
C GLU A 135 32.31 -11.10 -0.86
N GLU A 136 31.76 -9.90 -1.04
CA GLU A 136 32.49 -8.72 -1.58
C GLU A 136 33.25 -7.88 -0.52
N LYS A 137 33.33 -8.31 0.75
CA LYS A 137 34.06 -7.62 1.84
C LYS A 137 35.18 -8.48 2.42
#